data_AF-A0A530M0M2-F1
#
_entry.id   AF-A0A530M0M2-F1
#
_cell.length_a   1.000
_cell.length_b   1.000
_cell.length_c   1.000
_cell.angle_alpha   90.00
_cell.angle_beta   90.00
_cell.angle_gamma   90.00
#
_symmetry.space_group_name_H-M   'P 1'
#
loop_
_entity.id
_entity.type
_entity.pdbx_description
1 polymer ?
#
loop_
_entity_poly.entity_id
_entity_poly.type
_entity_poly.pdbx_seq_one_letter_code
_entity_poly.pdbx_strand_id
1 'polypeptide(L)'
;MIWMRAPDVKLLRDFRRLWAQALAIALVIAGGVATLILAVGSYRSLDETRTAYYERHRFADVFATVSRAPRTLVSKIAEIPGVASVDARIAKLVLLDIPDYLEPATGEVKSLPEIGEASLNLLYMRVGR
;
A
#
# COMPACT_ATOMS: atom_id res chain seq x y z
N MET A 1 47.49 18.57 -8.35
CA MET A 1 47.71 19.08 -6.98
C MET A 1 46.91 20.37 -6.85
N ILE A 2 45.70 20.29 -6.28
CA ILE A 2 44.83 21.46 -6.12
C ILE A 2 45.43 22.29 -4.98
N TRP A 3 46.11 23.39 -5.33
CA TRP A 3 46.64 24.34 -4.35
C TRP A 3 45.47 25.12 -3.74
N MET A 4 45.26 24.98 -2.43
CA MET A 4 44.33 25.83 -1.66
C MET A 4 44.75 27.28 -1.84
N ARG A 5 43.87 28.12 -2.38
CA ARG A 5 44.16 29.53 -2.60
C ARG A 5 44.09 30.25 -1.25
N ALA A 6 44.87 31.32 -1.07
CA ALA A 6 44.83 32.18 0.13
C ALA A 6 43.41 32.55 0.64
N PRO A 7 42.39 32.77 -0.23
CA PRO A 7 41.00 32.90 0.20
C PRO A 7 40.43 31.68 0.95
N ASP A 8 40.76 30.44 0.57
CA ASP A 8 40.24 29.21 1.19
C ASP A 8 40.71 29.05 2.64
N VAL A 9 41.97 29.40 2.91
CA VAL A 9 42.57 29.35 4.25
C VAL A 9 41.90 30.38 5.19
N LYS A 10 41.53 31.55 4.64
CA LYS A 10 40.82 32.59 5.40
C LYS A 10 39.37 32.21 5.64
N LEU A 11 38.71 31.64 4.63
CA LEU A 11 37.35 31.09 4.73
C LEU A 11 37.25 30.01 5.80
N LEU A 12 38.21 29.08 5.86
CA LEU A 12 38.28 28.03 6.87
C LEU A 12 38.41 28.59 8.30
N ARG A 13 39.19 29.67 8.47
CA ARG A 13 39.38 30.31 9.78
C ARG A 13 38.12 31.05 10.25
N ASP A 14 37.42 31.71 9.33
CA ASP A 14 36.13 32.35 9.62
C ASP A 14 35.02 31.32 9.85
N PHE A 15 35.01 30.23 9.09
CA PHE A 15 34.09 29.11 9.29
C PHE A 15 34.31 28.44 10.64
N ARG A 16 35.57 28.31 11.09
CA ARG A 16 35.90 27.82 12.43
C ARG A 16 35.47 28.79 13.54
N ARG A 17 35.32 30.08 13.26
CA ARG A 17 34.77 31.07 14.21
C ARG A 17 33.23 31.01 14.25
N LEU A 18 32.58 30.68 13.13
CA LEU A 18 31.11 30.56 12.99
C LEU A 18 30.62 29.10 12.98
N TRP A 19 31.43 28.16 13.48
CA TRP A 19 31.22 26.71 13.34
C TRP A 19 29.86 26.25 13.88
N ALA A 20 29.41 26.83 15.00
CA ALA A 20 28.15 26.50 15.62
C ALA A 20 26.94 26.90 14.75
N GLN A 21 27.00 28.06 14.09
CA GLN A 21 25.94 28.54 13.21
C GLN A 21 25.90 27.72 11.92
N ALA A 22 27.06 27.39 11.35
CA ALA A 22 27.14 26.52 10.19
C ALA A 22 26.60 25.12 10.48
N LEU A 23 26.92 24.57 11.67
CA LEU A 23 26.39 23.28 12.12
C LEU A 23 24.87 23.31 12.31
N ALA A 24 24.33 24.39 12.88
CA ALA A 24 22.89 24.54 13.05
C ALA A 24 22.14 24.53 11.71
N ILE A 25 22.64 25.27 10.71
CA ILE A 25 22.06 25.28 9.35
C ILE A 25 22.15 23.88 8.72
N ALA A 26 23.31 23.24 8.83
CA ALA A 26 23.52 21.89 8.30
C ALA A 26 22.55 20.87 8.90
N LEU A 27 22.30 20.92 10.22
CA LEU A 27 21.35 20.04 10.90
C LEU A 27 19.90 20.27 10.46
N VAL A 28 19.49 21.53 10.27
CA VAL A 28 18.14 21.84 9.77
C VAL A 28 17.94 21.31 8.36
N ILE A 29 18.91 21.52 7.47
CA ILE A 29 18.88 21.00 6.09
C ILE A 29 18.87 19.47 6.12
N ALA A 30 19.76 18.85 6.90
CA ALA A 30 19.83 17.40 7.04
C ALA A 30 18.51 16.82 7.57
N GLY A 31 17.88 17.46 8.56
CA GLY A 31 16.58 17.06 9.09
C GLY A 31 15.48 17.11 8.02
N GLY A 32 15.43 18.18 7.23
CA GLY A 32 14.47 18.30 6.11
C GLY A 32 14.69 17.23 5.03
N VAL A 33 15.93 17.03 4.62
CA VAL A 33 16.30 16.01 3.61
C VAL A 33 16.01 14.60 4.14
N ALA A 34 16.37 14.30 5.38
CA ALA A 34 16.10 13.01 6.01
C ALA A 34 14.60 12.74 6.08
N THR A 35 13.79 13.74 6.43
CA THR A 35 12.32 13.60 6.48
C THR A 35 11.75 13.28 5.10
N LEU A 36 12.21 13.97 4.05
CA LEU A 36 11.78 13.70 2.68
C LEU A 36 12.18 12.29 2.22
N ILE A 37 13.43 11.89 2.47
CA ILE A 37 13.93 10.55 2.11
C ILE A 37 13.13 9.47 2.82
N LEU A 38 12.88 9.63 4.13
CA LEU A 38 12.10 8.67 4.92
C LEU A 38 10.66 8.59 4.43
N ALA A 39 10.02 9.72 4.15
CA ALA A 39 8.64 9.74 3.66
C ALA A 39 8.52 9.03 2.30
N VAL A 40 9.37 9.37 1.33
CA VAL A 40 9.35 8.79 -0.01
C VAL A 40 9.79 7.33 0.02
N GLY A 41 10.83 7.00 0.77
CA GLY A 41 11.34 5.64 0.92
C GLY A 41 10.32 4.70 1.56
N SER A 42 9.69 5.15 2.65
CA SER A 42 8.65 4.37 3.32
C SER A 42 7.43 4.17 2.43
N TYR A 43 6.99 5.22 1.74
CA TYR A 43 5.89 5.11 0.78
C TYR A 43 6.19 4.07 -0.30
N ARG A 44 7.36 4.14 -0.93
CA ARG A 44 7.76 3.22 -1.99
C ARG A 44 7.84 1.77 -1.50
N SER A 45 8.41 1.55 -0.32
CA SER A 45 8.52 0.20 0.27
C SER A 45 7.14 -0.41 0.58
N LEU A 46 6.22 0.39 1.12
CA LEU A 46 4.84 -0.04 1.38
C LEU A 46 4.08 -0.31 0.08
N ASP A 47 4.24 0.54 -0.93
CA ASP A 47 3.59 0.40 -2.24
C ASP A 47 4.06 -0.86 -2.98
N GLU A 48 5.36 -1.13 -2.96
CA GLU A 48 5.95 -2.33 -3.55
C GLU A 48 5.50 -3.60 -2.81
N THR A 49 5.47 -3.56 -1.48
CA THR A 49 4.96 -4.68 -0.67
C THR A 49 3.47 -4.93 -0.94
N ARG A 50 2.68 -3.87 -1.04
CA ARG A 50 1.25 -3.95 -1.36
C ARG A 50 1.03 -4.55 -2.75
N THR A 51 1.74 -4.06 -3.75
CA THR A 51 1.63 -4.54 -5.14
C THR A 51 1.98 -6.03 -5.21
N ALA A 52 3.12 -6.42 -4.63
CA ALA A 52 3.53 -7.82 -4.57
C ALA A 52 2.56 -8.70 -3.78
N TYR A 53 1.90 -8.16 -2.75
CA TYR A 53 0.87 -8.88 -1.99
C TYR A 53 -0.41 -9.08 -2.83
N TYR A 54 -0.87 -8.04 -3.53
CA TYR A 54 -2.08 -8.09 -4.36
C TYR A 54 -1.92 -8.98 -5.58
N GLU A 55 -0.78 -8.90 -6.25
CA GLU A 55 -0.48 -9.76 -7.39
C GLU A 55 -0.47 -11.25 -6.98
N ARG A 56 0.20 -11.57 -5.85
CA ARG A 56 0.22 -12.94 -5.31
C ARG A 56 -1.17 -13.48 -4.94
N HIS A 57 -2.07 -12.62 -4.46
CA HIS A 57 -3.44 -13.02 -4.11
C HIS A 57 -4.44 -12.82 -5.26
N ARG A 58 -3.95 -12.44 -6.46
CA ARG A 58 -4.78 -12.11 -7.63
C ARG A 58 -5.93 -11.17 -7.26
N PHE A 59 -5.60 -10.12 -6.49
CA PHE A 59 -6.60 -9.17 -6.04
C PHE A 59 -7.19 -8.45 -7.26
N ALA A 60 -8.51 -8.31 -7.30
CA ALA A 60 -9.16 -7.67 -8.43
C ALA A 60 -8.85 -6.16 -8.45
N ASP A 61 -8.62 -5.61 -9.65
CA ASP A 61 -8.40 -4.17 -9.83
C ASP A 61 -9.71 -3.37 -9.74
N VAL A 62 -10.83 -4.00 -10.08
CA VAL A 62 -12.15 -3.37 -10.15
C VAL A 62 -13.20 -4.25 -9.45
N PHE A 63 -14.03 -3.60 -8.63
CA PHE A 63 -15.15 -4.23 -7.92
C PHE A 63 -16.46 -3.55 -8.31
N ALA A 64 -17.49 -4.36 -8.60
CA ALA A 64 -18.84 -3.89 -8.87
C ALA A 64 -19.84 -4.69 -8.03
N THR A 65 -20.75 -4.00 -7.34
CA THR A 65 -21.80 -4.62 -6.52
C THR A 65 -23.15 -4.42 -7.18
N VAL A 66 -23.94 -5.48 -7.31
CA VAL A 66 -25.25 -5.45 -7.97
C VAL A 66 -26.24 -6.34 -7.22
N SER A 67 -27.46 -5.85 -7.04
CA SER A 67 -28.50 -6.57 -6.27
C SER A 67 -29.07 -7.79 -7.01
N ARG A 68 -29.16 -7.75 -8.34
CA ARG A 68 -29.64 -8.86 -9.17
C ARG A 68 -28.94 -8.83 -10.53
N ALA A 69 -28.12 -9.85 -10.78
CA ALA A 69 -27.43 -10.01 -12.05
C ALA A 69 -27.40 -11.50 -12.44
N PRO A 70 -27.79 -11.87 -13.68
CA PRO A 70 -27.64 -13.23 -14.16
C PRO A 70 -26.16 -13.58 -14.37
N ARG A 71 -25.79 -14.84 -14.13
CA ARG A 71 -24.42 -15.34 -14.34
C ARG A 71 -23.92 -15.19 -15.78
N THR A 72 -24.84 -15.09 -16.76
CA THR A 72 -24.50 -14.84 -18.17
C THR A 72 -23.76 -13.52 -18.40
N LEU A 73 -23.89 -12.55 -17.50
CA LEU A 73 -23.11 -11.30 -17.58
C LEU A 73 -21.61 -11.54 -17.35
N VAL A 74 -21.22 -12.55 -16.58
CA VAL A 74 -19.81 -12.86 -16.30
C VAL A 74 -19.06 -13.16 -17.59
N SER A 75 -19.63 -14.00 -18.45
CA SER A 75 -19.06 -14.33 -19.76
C SER A 75 -18.94 -13.10 -20.65
N LYS A 76 -19.97 -12.24 -20.69
CA LYS A 76 -19.94 -11.00 -21.47
C LYS A 76 -18.88 -10.01 -20.99
N ILE A 77 -18.67 -9.91 -19.67
CA ILE A 77 -17.64 -9.03 -19.10
C ILE A 77 -16.24 -9.58 -19.41
N ALA A 78 -16.07 -10.91 -19.38
CA ALA A 78 -14.80 -11.54 -19.73
C ALA A 78 -14.39 -11.35 -21.20
N GLU A 79 -15.34 -11.06 -22.09
CA GLU A 79 -15.09 -10.74 -23.51
C GLU A 79 -14.64 -9.29 -23.74
N ILE A 80 -14.75 -8.41 -22.74
CA ILE A 80 -14.35 -7.00 -22.88
C ILE A 80 -12.83 -6.91 -23.07
N PRO A 81 -12.33 -6.21 -24.10
CA PRO A 81 -10.89 -6.03 -24.29
C PRO A 81 -10.23 -5.41 -23.06
N GLY A 82 -9.16 -6.04 -22.56
CA GLY A 82 -8.44 -5.63 -21.35
C GLY A 82 -8.89 -6.31 -20.06
N VAL A 83 -9.98 -7.10 -20.08
CA VAL A 83 -10.39 -7.92 -18.94
C VAL A 83 -9.63 -9.25 -18.96
N ALA A 84 -8.71 -9.43 -18.00
CA ALA A 84 -7.92 -10.67 -17.89
C ALA A 84 -8.71 -11.81 -17.22
N SER A 85 -9.52 -11.49 -16.22
CA SER A 85 -10.36 -12.47 -15.52
C SER A 85 -11.54 -11.79 -14.84
N VAL A 86 -12.62 -12.55 -14.64
CA VAL A 86 -13.83 -12.09 -13.95
C VAL A 86 -14.21 -13.14 -12.94
N ASP A 87 -14.53 -12.70 -11.72
CA ASP A 87 -15.07 -13.57 -10.68
C ASP A 87 -16.36 -12.97 -10.13
N ALA A 88 -17.38 -13.80 -10.00
CA ALA A 88 -18.70 -13.40 -9.52
C ALA A 88 -19.01 -14.13 -8.21
N ARG A 89 -19.16 -13.34 -7.14
CA ARG A 89 -19.45 -13.81 -5.80
C ARG A 89 -20.65 -13.11 -5.21
N ILE A 90 -21.32 -13.79 -4.30
CA ILE A 90 -22.33 -13.20 -3.44
C ILE A 90 -21.61 -12.64 -2.22
N ALA A 91 -21.69 -11.32 -2.06
CA ALA A 91 -21.27 -10.62 -0.84
C ALA A 91 -22.52 -10.06 -0.15
N LYS A 92 -22.69 -10.33 1.15
CA LYS A 92 -23.77 -9.77 1.95
C LYS A 92 -23.27 -9.32 3.31
N LEU A 93 -23.74 -8.16 3.74
CA LEU A 93 -23.58 -7.73 5.12
C LEU A 93 -24.56 -8.50 6.00
N VAL A 94 -24.08 -8.96 7.15
CA VAL A 94 -24.86 -9.70 8.15
C VAL A 94 -24.59 -9.12 9.53
N LEU A 95 -25.55 -9.25 10.44
CA LEU A 95 -25.31 -9.00 11.85
C LEU A 95 -24.79 -10.30 12.48
N LEU A 96 -23.63 -10.20 13.11
CA LEU A 96 -22.97 -11.28 13.83
C LEU A 96 -23.19 -11.09 15.32
N ASP A 97 -23.69 -12.13 15.97
CA ASP A 97 -23.69 -12.22 17.42
C ASP A 97 -22.34 -12.81 17.85
N ILE A 98 -21.50 -11.98 18.47
CA ILE A 98 -20.16 -12.34 18.89
C ILE A 98 -20.17 -12.49 20.41
N PRO A 99 -19.74 -13.64 20.96
CA PRO A 99 -19.58 -13.80 22.39
C PRO A 99 -18.76 -12.65 22.98
N ASP A 100 -19.19 -12.13 24.13
CA ASP A 100 -18.56 -11.01 24.85
C ASP A 100 -18.72 -9.61 24.22
N TYR A 101 -19.53 -9.46 23.16
CA TYR A 101 -19.93 -8.16 22.62
C TYR A 101 -21.37 -7.81 22.99
N LEU A 102 -21.58 -6.61 23.55
CA LEU A 102 -22.91 -6.10 23.94
C LEU A 102 -23.78 -5.71 22.74
N GLU A 103 -23.16 -5.27 21.65
CA GLU A 103 -23.85 -4.84 20.43
C GLU A 103 -23.52 -5.80 19.26
N PRO A 104 -24.50 -6.13 18.41
CA PRO A 104 -24.26 -6.96 17.23
C PRO A 104 -23.21 -6.33 16.31
N ALA A 105 -22.22 -7.12 15.90
CA ALA A 105 -21.19 -6.66 14.99
C ALA A 105 -21.66 -6.77 13.53
N THR A 106 -21.31 -5.79 12.69
CA THR A 106 -21.53 -5.92 11.24
C THR A 106 -20.42 -6.79 10.66
N GLY A 107 -20.81 -7.92 10.07
CA GLY A 107 -19.93 -8.81 9.30
C GLY A 107 -20.21 -8.76 7.81
N GLU A 108 -19.26 -9.21 7.00
CA GLU A 108 -19.44 -9.40 5.55
C GLU A 108 -19.22 -10.88 5.21
N VAL A 109 -20.25 -11.53 4.65
CA VAL A 109 -20.18 -12.90 4.16
C VAL A 109 -19.93 -12.89 2.66
N LYS A 110 -18.87 -13.57 2.23
CA LYS A 110 -18.52 -13.77 0.82
C LYS A 110 -18.63 -15.25 0.47
N SER A 111 -19.35 -15.56 -0.59
CA SER A 111 -19.45 -16.93 -1.10
C SER A 111 -18.10 -17.41 -1.63
N LEU A 112 -17.81 -18.69 -1.45
CA LEU A 112 -16.68 -19.37 -2.09
C LEU A 112 -17.12 -20.09 -3.36
N PRO A 113 -16.21 -20.29 -4.33
CA PRO A 113 -16.50 -21.12 -5.48
C PRO A 113 -16.88 -22.54 -5.05
N GLU A 114 -17.82 -23.13 -5.77
CA GLU A 114 -18.34 -24.47 -5.50
C GLU A 114 -17.30 -25.57 -5.79
N ILE A 115 -16.40 -25.31 -6.74
CA ILE A 115 -15.34 -26.24 -7.16
C ILE A 115 -14.04 -25.46 -7.34
N GLY A 116 -12.97 -25.96 -6.73
CA GLY A 116 -11.61 -25.42 -6.88
C GLY A 116 -11.36 -24.14 -6.08
N GLU A 117 -10.24 -23.49 -6.40
CA GLU A 117 -9.87 -22.22 -5.79
C GLU A 117 -10.50 -21.03 -6.52
N ALA A 118 -10.67 -19.96 -5.75
CA ALA A 118 -10.98 -18.62 -6.21
C ALA A 118 -10.08 -18.18 -7.39
N SER A 119 -10.65 -17.73 -8.51
CA SER A 119 -9.85 -17.21 -9.64
C SER A 119 -9.18 -15.87 -9.31
N LEU A 120 -9.91 -15.01 -8.59
CA LEU A 120 -9.48 -13.71 -8.08
C LEU A 120 -9.68 -13.64 -6.56
N ASN A 121 -9.02 -12.71 -5.89
CA ASN A 121 -9.17 -12.47 -4.45
C ASN A 121 -9.01 -13.77 -3.63
N LEU A 122 -7.84 -14.39 -3.76
CA LEU A 122 -7.48 -15.60 -3.01
C LEU A 122 -7.57 -15.33 -1.51
N LEU A 123 -8.12 -16.28 -0.76
CA LEU A 123 -8.21 -16.18 0.68
C LEU A 123 -6.85 -16.42 1.32
N TYR A 124 -6.48 -15.55 2.25
CA TYR A 124 -5.36 -15.76 3.15
C TYR A 124 -5.89 -16.07 4.55
N MET A 125 -5.80 -17.33 4.98
CA MET A 125 -6.23 -17.74 6.31
C MET A 125 -5.15 -17.36 7.33
N ARG A 126 -5.44 -16.36 8.17
CA ARG A 126 -4.51 -15.91 9.21
C ARG A 126 -4.64 -16.72 10.51
N VAL A 127 -5.87 -17.06 10.89
CA VAL A 127 -6.21 -17.81 12.11
C VAL A 127 -7.48 -18.60 11.83
N GLY A 128 -7.54 -19.85 12.30
CA GLY A 128 -8.69 -20.74 12.13
C GLY A 128 -8.35 -22.01 11.36
N ARG A 129 -9.38 -22.78 11.01
CA ARG A 129 -9.33 -23.98 10.17
C ARG A 129 -10.50 -23.97 9.20
#